data_AF-A0A2G4FPF6-F1
#
_entry.id   AF-A0A2G4FPF6-F1
#
_cell.length_a   1.000
_cell.length_b   1.000
_cell.length_c   1.000
_cell.angle_alpha   90.00
_cell.angle_beta   90.00
_cell.angle_gamma   90.00
#
_symmetry.space_group_name_H-M   'P 1'
#
loop_
_entity.id
_entity.type
_entity.pdbx_description
1 polymer ?
#
loop_
_entity_poly.entity_id
_entity_poly.type
_entity_poly.pdbx_seq_one_letter_code
_entity_poly.pdbx_strand_id
1 'polypeptide(L)'
;MVLSQTSFPQITHVYPAVIERGKTSEITLYCETSNPSNPIAVLFAGTGIKAEGIPEKGKTTELKIKVTVDKTASPGMREFRLACASGASTVGQILIADLPVVLEKTALHADFATAQPINIGSIVSGMISAKEQVDAYKFTVKAGQTISFGVVSHRFFYKRHSQFLA
;
A
#
# COMPACT_ATOMS: atom_id res chain seq x y z
N MET A 1 -1.35 -38.45 -12.52
CA MET A 1 -2.17 -37.27 -12.21
C MET A 1 -1.21 -36.17 -11.78
N VAL A 2 -0.82 -35.29 -12.70
CA VAL A 2 0.08 -34.16 -12.38
C VAL A 2 -0.77 -33.14 -11.63
N LEU A 3 -0.36 -32.83 -10.39
CA LEU A 3 -0.92 -31.70 -9.65
C LEU A 3 -0.54 -30.42 -10.42
N SER A 4 -1.45 -30.00 -11.29
CA SER A 4 -1.40 -28.72 -11.99
C SER A 4 -1.13 -27.61 -10.97
N GLN A 5 -0.26 -26.67 -11.36
CA GLN A 5 0.15 -25.51 -10.58
C GLN A 5 -1.06 -24.88 -9.87
N THR A 6 -1.12 -25.04 -8.55
CA THR A 6 -2.14 -24.36 -7.75
C THR A 6 -1.84 -22.86 -7.83
N SER A 7 -2.82 -22.07 -8.29
CA SER A 7 -2.68 -20.62 -8.33
C SER A 7 -2.43 -20.09 -6.92
N PHE A 8 -1.35 -19.34 -6.73
CA PHE A 8 -1.02 -18.67 -5.47
C PHE A 8 -1.62 -17.26 -5.46
N PRO A 9 -1.96 -16.71 -4.28
CA PRO A 9 -2.51 -15.37 -4.18
C PRO A 9 -1.50 -14.32 -4.65
N GLN A 10 -1.93 -13.39 -5.48
CA GLN A 10 -1.08 -12.36 -6.06
C GLN A 10 -1.59 -11.01 -5.59
N ILE A 11 -0.83 -10.36 -4.71
CA ILE A 11 -1.07 -8.96 -4.38
C ILE A 11 -0.64 -8.15 -5.58
N THR A 12 -1.57 -7.42 -6.20
CA THR A 12 -1.32 -6.44 -7.25
C THR A 12 -0.88 -5.13 -6.60
N HIS A 13 -1.72 -4.51 -5.79
CA HIS A 13 -1.33 -3.27 -5.13
C HIS A 13 -1.99 -3.13 -3.77
N VAL A 14 -1.57 -2.08 -3.06
CA VAL A 14 -2.12 -1.72 -1.75
C VAL A 14 -2.44 -0.25 -1.77
N TYR A 15 -3.60 0.09 -1.21
CA TYR A 15 -3.97 1.48 -0.99
C TYR A 15 -4.73 1.64 0.33
N PRO A 16 -4.40 2.62 1.17
CA PRO A 16 -3.20 3.47 1.13
C PRO A 16 -1.90 2.67 1.28
N ALA A 17 -0.86 3.06 0.53
CA ALA A 17 0.45 2.39 0.58
C ALA A 17 1.35 2.92 1.71
N VAL A 18 0.97 4.03 2.34
CA VAL A 18 1.73 4.67 3.42
C VAL A 18 0.90 4.72 4.69
N ILE A 19 1.50 4.34 5.82
CA ILE A 19 0.87 4.38 7.13
C ILE A 19 1.78 5.14 8.09
N GLU A 20 1.21 6.10 8.80
CA GLU A 20 1.91 6.84 9.84
C GLU A 20 2.07 5.98 11.10
N ARG A 21 3.28 5.96 11.68
CA ARG A 21 3.53 5.22 12.92
C ARG A 21 2.68 5.76 14.08
N GLY A 22 2.25 4.87 14.96
CA GLY A 22 1.35 5.19 16.07
C GLY A 22 -0.12 5.34 15.65
N LYS A 23 -0.49 5.01 14.40
CA LYS A 23 -1.87 5.02 13.92
C LYS A 23 -2.33 3.62 13.49
N THR A 24 -3.65 3.46 13.52
CA THR A 24 -4.36 2.38 12.85
C THR A 24 -5.02 2.94 11.60
N SER A 25 -4.77 2.33 10.46
CA SER A 25 -5.36 2.71 9.18
C SER A 25 -6.05 1.51 8.53
N GLU A 26 -7.19 1.75 7.89
CA GLU A 26 -7.76 0.78 6.96
C GLU A 26 -6.97 0.83 5.65
N ILE A 27 -6.51 -0.34 5.19
CA ILE A 27 -5.87 -0.49 3.89
C ILE A 27 -6.59 -1.58 3.10
N THR A 28 -6.62 -1.42 1.79
CA THR A 28 -7.13 -2.40 0.84
C THR A 28 -5.96 -3.11 0.17
N LEU A 29 -5.92 -4.42 0.28
CA LEU A 29 -5.05 -5.29 -0.51
C LEU A 29 -5.80 -5.70 -1.78
N TYR A 30 -5.25 -5.36 -2.93
CA TYR A 30 -5.79 -5.74 -4.23
C TYR A 30 -5.09 -7.01 -4.72
N CYS A 31 -5.89 -7.98 -5.15
CA CYS A 31 -5.49 -9.29 -5.62
C CYS A 31 -6.22 -9.62 -6.94
N GLU A 32 -6.07 -8.77 -7.94
CA GLU A 32 -6.88 -8.79 -9.17
C GLU A 32 -6.57 -9.98 -10.09
N THR A 33 -5.37 -10.53 -10.00
CA THR A 33 -4.91 -11.61 -10.88
C THR A 33 -5.12 -13.01 -10.30
N SER A 34 -5.34 -13.12 -8.99
CA SER A 34 -5.74 -14.38 -8.36
C SER A 34 -6.46 -14.15 -7.04
N ASN A 35 -7.53 -14.92 -6.81
CA ASN A 35 -8.29 -14.80 -5.59
C ASN A 35 -7.59 -15.51 -4.41
N PRO A 36 -7.35 -14.83 -3.27
CA PRO A 36 -6.84 -15.47 -2.08
C PRO A 36 -7.90 -16.41 -1.49
N SER A 37 -7.63 -17.71 -1.55
CA SER A 37 -8.53 -18.71 -0.96
C SER A 37 -8.31 -18.79 0.55
N ASN A 38 -9.32 -18.39 1.33
CA ASN A 38 -9.31 -18.43 2.79
C ASN A 38 -8.06 -17.73 3.39
N PRO A 39 -8.02 -16.39 3.34
CA PRO A 39 -6.92 -15.63 3.93
C PRO A 39 -6.96 -15.74 5.46
N ILE A 40 -5.80 -16.01 6.06
CA ILE A 40 -5.64 -16.36 7.47
C ILE A 40 -4.94 -15.24 8.24
N ALA A 41 -3.84 -14.72 7.69
CA ALA A 41 -2.98 -13.76 8.38
C ALA A 41 -2.25 -12.86 7.38
N VAL A 42 -1.86 -11.66 7.83
CA VAL A 42 -0.89 -10.82 7.11
C VAL A 42 0.40 -10.81 7.91
N LEU A 43 1.48 -11.23 7.26
CA LEU A 43 2.80 -11.39 7.85
C LEU A 43 3.69 -10.24 7.39
N PHE A 44 4.00 -9.31 8.29
CA PHE A 44 4.90 -8.19 8.00
C PHE A 44 6.34 -8.55 8.34
N ALA A 45 7.28 -8.05 7.53
CA ALA A 45 8.69 -8.08 7.87
C ALA A 45 8.99 -7.06 8.98
N GLY A 46 9.80 -7.48 9.96
CA GLY A 46 10.11 -6.66 11.14
C GLY A 46 9.02 -6.70 12.21
N THR A 47 9.09 -5.78 13.17
CA THR A 47 8.21 -5.72 14.34
C THR A 47 7.43 -4.41 14.40
N GLY A 48 6.41 -4.36 15.26
CA GLY A 48 5.61 -3.16 15.51
C GLY A 48 4.51 -2.89 14.49
N ILE A 49 4.09 -3.91 13.74
CA ILE A 49 3.00 -3.82 12.75
C ILE A 49 2.08 -5.02 12.95
N LYS A 50 0.78 -4.78 13.04
CA LYS A 50 -0.25 -5.80 13.20
C LYS A 50 -1.39 -5.55 12.21
N ALA A 51 -1.94 -6.63 11.65
CA ALA A 51 -3.15 -6.57 10.85
C ALA A 51 -4.29 -7.31 11.53
N GLU A 52 -5.50 -6.75 11.40
CA GLU A 52 -6.74 -7.28 11.94
C GLU A 52 -7.87 -7.13 10.91
N GLY A 53 -8.99 -7.85 11.15
CA GLY A 53 -10.17 -7.77 10.29
C GLY A 53 -9.97 -8.43 8.92
N ILE A 54 -9.14 -9.48 8.86
CA ILE A 54 -8.89 -10.23 7.63
C ILE A 54 -10.20 -10.94 7.23
N PRO A 55 -10.76 -10.69 6.03
CA PRO A 55 -12.03 -11.28 5.64
C PRO A 55 -11.95 -12.81 5.52
N GLU A 56 -12.71 -13.54 6.33
CA GLU A 56 -12.56 -15.01 6.44
C GLU A 56 -13.27 -15.80 5.34
N LYS A 57 -14.18 -15.21 4.53
CA LYS A 57 -14.91 -15.94 3.48
C LYS A 57 -15.32 -15.04 2.32
N GLY A 58 -15.07 -15.53 1.09
CA GLY A 58 -15.53 -14.93 -0.16
C GLY A 58 -14.45 -14.96 -1.23
N LYS A 59 -14.84 -15.11 -2.51
CA LYS A 59 -13.95 -14.76 -3.62
C LYS A 59 -13.95 -13.24 -3.74
N THR A 60 -13.01 -12.56 -3.09
CA THR A 60 -12.83 -11.13 -3.25
C THR A 60 -11.40 -10.84 -3.67
N THR A 61 -11.27 -10.11 -4.77
CA THR A 61 -10.00 -9.55 -5.23
C THR A 61 -9.61 -8.31 -4.44
N GLU A 62 -10.43 -7.87 -3.49
CA GLU A 62 -10.16 -6.72 -2.62
C GLU A 62 -10.36 -7.10 -1.16
N LEU A 63 -9.31 -6.96 -0.35
CA LEU A 63 -9.31 -7.30 1.05
C LEU A 63 -9.04 -6.05 1.87
N LYS A 64 -10.09 -5.50 2.48
CA LYS A 64 -9.97 -4.42 3.44
C LYS A 64 -9.54 -4.98 4.78
N ILE A 65 -8.43 -4.47 5.30
CA ILE A 65 -7.87 -4.87 6.59
C ILE A 65 -7.50 -3.63 7.40
N LYS A 66 -7.48 -3.77 8.71
CA LYS A 66 -6.98 -2.71 9.61
C LYS A 66 -5.53 -3.02 9.94
N VAL A 67 -4.64 -2.07 9.69
CA VAL A 67 -3.23 -2.18 10.02
C VAL A 67 -2.88 -1.15 11.09
N THR A 68 -2.41 -1.65 12.23
CA THR A 68 -1.92 -0.85 13.35
C THR A 68 -0.40 -0.84 13.32
N VAL A 69 0.18 0.35 13.34
CA VAL A 69 1.63 0.55 13.40
C VAL A 69 1.97 1.16 14.75
N ASP A 70 2.85 0.51 15.50
CA ASP A 70 3.28 0.99 16.80
C ASP A 70 4.08 2.29 16.68
N LYS A 71 3.98 3.16 17.68
CA LYS A 71 4.69 4.46 17.70
C LYS A 71 6.21 4.30 17.62
N THR A 72 6.74 3.17 18.10
CA THR A 72 8.17 2.84 18.11
C THR A 72 8.62 2.06 16.88
N ALA A 73 7.73 1.74 15.94
CA ALA A 73 8.11 1.06 14.71
C ALA A 73 9.08 1.93 13.89
N SER A 74 10.17 1.32 13.41
CA SER A 74 11.16 2.06 12.61
C SER A 74 10.53 2.55 11.30
N PRO A 75 10.73 3.80 10.88
CA PRO A 75 10.27 4.27 9.57
C PRO A 75 10.90 3.47 8.42
N GLY A 76 10.30 3.57 7.23
CA GLY A 76 10.81 2.98 6.00
C GLY A 76 9.94 1.87 5.43
N MET A 77 10.40 1.31 4.30
CA MET A 77 9.65 0.30 3.56
C MET A 77 9.51 -0.99 4.38
N ARG A 78 8.35 -1.63 4.28
CA ARG A 78 8.02 -2.89 4.92
C ARG A 78 7.38 -3.83 3.92
N GLU A 79 7.97 -5.01 3.82
CA GLU A 79 7.43 -6.10 3.04
C GLU A 79 6.40 -6.86 3.85
N PHE A 80 5.39 -7.41 3.19
CA PHE A 80 4.46 -8.31 3.83
C PHE A 80 3.94 -9.37 2.85
N ARG A 81 3.33 -10.42 3.41
CA ARG A 81 2.61 -11.45 2.65
C ARG A 81 1.28 -11.75 3.29
N LEU A 82 0.30 -12.09 2.47
CA LEU A 82 -0.97 -12.65 2.88
C LEU A 82 -0.82 -14.18 2.95
N ALA A 83 -0.98 -14.77 4.12
CA ALA A 83 -1.05 -16.21 4.30
C ALA A 83 -2.47 -16.68 4.00
N CYS A 84 -2.60 -17.61 3.04
CA CYS A 84 -3.86 -18.22 2.66
C CYS A 84 -3.77 -19.75 2.78
N ALA A 85 -4.91 -20.44 2.77
CA ALA A 85 -4.94 -21.90 2.77
C ALA A 85 -4.21 -22.51 1.55
N SER A 86 -4.15 -21.80 0.42
CA SER A 86 -3.42 -22.21 -0.80
C SER A 86 -1.92 -21.88 -0.78
N GLY A 87 -1.43 -21.19 0.27
CA GLY A 87 -0.06 -20.74 0.37
C GLY A 87 0.06 -19.23 0.60
N ALA A 88 1.30 -18.75 0.71
CA ALA A 88 1.59 -17.33 0.89
C ALA A 88 1.49 -16.57 -0.43
N SER A 89 1.04 -15.33 -0.36
CA SER A 89 0.95 -14.45 -1.53
C SER A 89 2.32 -14.03 -2.05
N THR A 90 2.35 -13.37 -3.22
CA THR A 90 3.47 -12.49 -3.59
C THR A 90 3.72 -11.42 -2.52
N VAL A 91 4.91 -10.81 -2.56
CA VAL A 91 5.27 -9.75 -1.61
C VAL A 91 4.50 -8.48 -1.92
N GLY A 92 3.77 -7.97 -0.94
CA GLY A 92 3.27 -6.60 -0.90
C GLY A 92 4.23 -5.69 -0.14
N GLN A 93 4.10 -4.38 -0.34
CA GLN A 93 4.91 -3.37 0.34
C GLN A 93 4.03 -2.25 0.90
N ILE A 94 4.39 -1.78 2.09
CA ILE A 94 3.86 -0.55 2.70
C ILE A 94 5.02 0.31 3.20
N LEU A 95 4.86 1.62 3.20
CA LEU A 95 5.82 2.57 3.79
C LEU A 95 5.34 2.98 5.18
N ILE A 96 6.20 2.79 6.18
CA ILE A 96 5.99 3.34 7.51
C ILE A 96 6.55 4.76 7.55
N ALA A 97 5.67 5.73 7.73
CA ALA A 97 5.98 7.15 7.75
C ALA A 97 6.14 7.67 9.18
N ASP A 98 7.06 8.62 9.34
CA ASP A 98 7.23 9.46 10.52
C ASP A 98 6.57 10.85 10.37
N LEU A 99 6.17 11.21 9.14
CA LEU A 99 5.43 12.43 8.81
C LEU A 99 3.92 12.17 8.70
N PRO A 100 3.08 13.20 8.90
CA PRO A 100 1.64 13.11 8.70
C PRO A 100 1.29 12.62 7.30
N VAL A 101 0.44 11.58 7.22
CA VAL A 101 -0.04 11.04 5.95
C VAL A 101 -1.38 11.68 5.57
N VAL A 102 -1.46 12.19 4.34
CA VAL A 102 -2.66 12.72 3.71
C VAL A 102 -3.06 11.78 2.58
N LEU A 103 -4.33 11.38 2.55
CA LEU A 103 -4.84 10.57 1.44
C LEU A 103 -5.19 11.47 0.26
N GLU A 104 -4.93 10.96 -0.94
CA GLU A 104 -5.46 11.57 -2.17
C GLU A 104 -6.99 11.63 -2.12
N LYS A 105 -7.57 12.71 -2.65
CA LYS A 105 -9.01 12.85 -2.75
C LYS A 105 -9.54 11.95 -3.86
N THR A 106 -10.70 11.37 -3.62
CA THR A 106 -11.43 10.60 -4.64
C THR A 106 -12.08 11.49 -5.71
N ALA A 107 -12.28 12.78 -5.42
CA ALA A 107 -12.81 13.74 -6.38
C ALA A 107 -11.70 14.22 -7.32
N LEU A 108 -12.05 14.40 -8.60
CA LEU A 108 -11.13 14.88 -9.62
C LEU A 108 -10.45 16.19 -9.21
N HIS A 109 -9.13 16.20 -9.27
CA HIS A 109 -8.28 17.37 -8.99
C HIS A 109 -7.15 17.49 -10.01
N ALA A 110 -7.48 17.44 -11.30
CA ALA A 110 -6.50 17.38 -12.38
C ALA A 110 -5.91 18.74 -12.81
N ASP A 111 -6.43 19.84 -12.27
CA ASP A 111 -6.05 21.20 -12.67
C ASP A 111 -5.72 22.09 -11.47
N PHE A 112 -5.14 23.26 -11.73
CA PHE A 112 -4.72 24.19 -10.67
C PHE A 112 -5.88 24.76 -9.83
N ALA A 113 -7.09 24.86 -10.38
CA ALA A 113 -8.25 25.35 -9.65
C ALA A 113 -8.77 24.28 -8.68
N THR A 114 -8.78 23.02 -9.12
CA THR A 114 -9.28 21.86 -8.36
C THR A 114 -8.20 21.19 -7.49
N ALA A 115 -6.94 21.59 -7.63
CA ALA A 115 -5.79 21.01 -6.94
C ALA A 115 -6.02 20.80 -5.43
N GLN A 116 -5.66 19.62 -4.93
CA GLN A 116 -5.79 19.24 -3.53
C GLN A 116 -4.81 20.05 -2.66
N PRO A 117 -5.29 20.81 -1.65
CA PRO A 117 -4.41 21.49 -0.72
C PRO A 117 -3.71 20.47 0.18
N ILE A 118 -2.40 20.63 0.34
CA ILE A 118 -1.55 19.84 1.25
C ILE A 118 -0.66 20.76 2.09
N ASN A 119 -0.24 20.24 3.24
CA ASN A 119 0.71 20.94 4.12
C ASN A 119 2.15 20.52 3.80
N ILE A 120 3.08 21.46 3.86
CA ILE A 120 4.51 21.12 3.80
C ILE A 120 4.89 20.23 5.00
N GLY A 121 5.71 19.21 4.74
CA GLY A 121 6.07 18.21 5.76
C GLY A 121 5.03 17.11 5.93
N SER A 122 4.14 16.92 4.96
CA SER A 122 3.23 15.77 4.88
C SER A 122 3.62 14.82 3.75
N ILE A 123 3.16 13.57 3.84
CA ILE A 123 3.29 12.57 2.78
C ILE A 123 1.91 12.34 2.19
N VAL A 124 1.79 12.46 0.88
CA VAL A 124 0.56 12.09 0.18
C VAL A 124 0.64 10.62 -0.21
N SER A 125 -0.33 9.82 0.23
CA SER A 125 -0.54 8.48 -0.29
C SER A 125 -1.56 8.56 -1.42
N GLY A 126 -1.08 8.56 -2.66
CA GLY A 126 -1.90 8.63 -3.87
C GLY A 126 -1.74 7.41 -4.78
N MET A 127 -2.60 7.33 -5.79
CA MET A 127 -2.62 6.25 -6.78
C MET A 127 -3.13 6.77 -8.13
N ILE A 128 -2.28 6.64 -9.16
CA ILE A 128 -2.68 6.79 -10.55
C ILE A 128 -3.42 5.52 -10.98
N SER A 129 -4.74 5.61 -11.07
CA SER A 129 -5.67 4.50 -11.32
C SER A 129 -6.14 4.41 -12.77
N ALA A 130 -6.01 5.50 -13.54
CA ALA A 130 -6.42 5.56 -14.94
C ALA A 130 -5.29 6.07 -15.84
N LYS A 131 -5.32 5.65 -17.11
CA LYS A 131 -4.40 6.14 -18.13
C LYS A 131 -4.57 7.66 -18.26
N GLU A 132 -3.46 8.38 -18.30
CA GLU A 132 -3.43 9.85 -18.46
C GLU A 132 -4.08 10.62 -17.30
N GLN A 133 -4.34 9.97 -16.14
CA GLN A 133 -4.76 10.68 -14.93
C GLN A 133 -3.68 11.66 -14.47
N VAL A 134 -4.13 12.86 -14.07
CA VAL A 134 -3.30 13.91 -13.48
C VAL A 134 -3.87 14.24 -12.12
N ASP A 135 -3.00 14.26 -11.11
CA ASP A 135 -3.34 14.63 -9.74
C ASP A 135 -2.57 15.90 -9.36
N ALA A 136 -3.28 17.01 -9.24
CA ALA A 136 -2.71 18.30 -8.92
C ALA A 136 -2.79 18.56 -7.40
N TYR A 137 -1.68 19.04 -6.84
CA TYR A 137 -1.56 19.41 -5.43
C TYR A 137 -1.11 20.85 -5.30
N LYS A 138 -1.60 21.54 -4.27
CA LYS A 138 -1.22 22.92 -3.95
C LYS A 138 -0.80 23.06 -2.49
N PHE A 139 0.20 23.91 -2.25
CA PHE A 139 0.73 24.19 -0.93
C PHE A 139 1.22 25.64 -0.86
N THR A 140 1.34 26.17 0.35
CA THR A 140 1.80 27.55 0.58
C THR A 140 3.25 27.54 1.07
N VAL A 141 4.05 28.47 0.54
CA VAL A 141 5.46 28.63 0.87
C VAL A 141 5.76 30.08 1.22
N LYS A 142 6.80 30.32 2.02
CA LYS A 142 7.29 31.67 2.29
C LYS A 142 8.42 32.05 1.32
N ALA A 143 8.59 33.34 1.06
CA ALA A 143 9.71 33.82 0.26
C ALA A 143 11.05 33.37 0.88
N GLY A 144 11.95 32.83 0.05
CA GLY A 144 13.25 32.29 0.49
C GLY A 144 13.20 30.87 1.08
N GLN A 145 12.05 30.21 1.15
CA GLN A 145 11.93 28.84 1.65
C GLN A 145 12.42 27.83 0.61
N THR A 146 13.37 26.97 0.98
CA THR A 146 13.77 25.80 0.17
C THR A 146 12.90 24.60 0.52
N ILE A 147 12.40 23.90 -0.52
CA ILE A 147 11.58 22.71 -0.37
C ILE A 147 12.15 21.62 -1.28
N SER A 148 12.16 20.39 -0.77
CA SER A 148 12.49 19.21 -1.55
C SER A 148 11.25 18.35 -1.73
N PHE A 149 11.03 17.86 -2.95
CA PHE A 149 9.98 16.91 -3.26
C PHE A 149 10.61 15.55 -3.50
N GLY A 150 10.15 14.56 -2.74
CA GLY A 150 10.48 13.16 -2.96
C GLY A 150 9.25 12.43 -3.47
N VAL A 151 9.41 11.66 -4.55
CA VAL A 151 8.37 10.75 -5.03
C VAL A 151 8.91 9.34 -4.93
N VAL A 152 8.33 8.57 -4.02
CA VAL A 152 8.49 7.12 -3.98
C VAL A 152 7.30 6.54 -4.71
N SER A 153 7.47 6.26 -5.99
CA SER A 153 6.54 5.36 -6.67
C SER A 153 6.88 3.92 -6.29
N HIS A 154 5.94 2.99 -6.50
CA HIS A 154 6.24 1.56 -6.58
C HIS A 154 7.13 1.34 -7.83
N ARG A 155 8.39 1.78 -7.73
CA ARG A 155 9.31 1.93 -8.83
C ARG A 155 10.09 0.64 -8.92
N PHE A 156 9.84 -0.08 -10.02
CA PHE A 156 10.52 -1.30 -10.44
C PHE A 156 10.25 -2.52 -9.58
N PHE A 157 9.59 -3.51 -10.18
CA PHE A 157 9.42 -4.85 -9.64
C PHE A 157 8.59 -4.87 -8.35
N TYR A 158 7.30 -5.13 -8.53
CA TYR A 158 6.76 -6.30 -7.84
C TYR A 158 7.89 -7.33 -7.67
N LYS A 159 8.19 -7.78 -6.45
CA LYS A 159 8.86 -9.07 -6.27
C LYS A 159 7.90 -10.19 -6.72
N ARG A 160 7.42 -10.11 -7.97
CA ARG A 160 6.77 -11.18 -8.72
C ARG A 160 7.93 -12.10 -9.09
N HIS A 161 8.22 -13.03 -8.19
CA HIS A 161 9.16 -14.14 -8.37
C HIS A 161 10.64 -13.77 -8.40
N SER A 162 11.29 -13.87 -7.24
CA SER A 162 12.60 -14.53 -7.19
C SER A 162 12.39 -15.96 -6.68
N GLN A 163 11.75 -16.80 -7.50
CA GLN A 163 12.00 -18.25 -7.49
C GLN A 163 12.84 -18.54 -8.73
N PHE A 164 14.07 -18.04 -8.75
CA PHE A 164 15.08 -18.70 -9.57
C PHE A 164 15.58 -19.89 -8.75
N LEU A 165 15.16 -21.07 -9.22
CA LEU A 165 15.82 -22.37 -9.12
C LEU A 165 17.05 -22.41 -8.22
N ALA A 166 16.92 -23.12 -7.10
CA ALA A 166 17.99 -23.94 -6.55
C ALA A 166 17.57 -25.41 -6.73
#